data_AF-A0A1B6M7Y4-F1
#
_entry.id   AF-A0A1B6M7Y4-F1
#
_cell.length_a   1.000
_cell.length_b   1.000
_cell.length_c   1.000
_cell.angle_alpha   90.00
_cell.angle_beta   90.00
_cell.angle_gamma   90.00
#
_symmetry.space_group_name_H-M   'P 1'
#
loop_
_entity.id
_entity.type
_entity.pdbx_description
1 polymer ?
#
loop_
_entity_poly.entity_id
_entity_poly.type
_entity_poly.pdbx_seq_one_letter_code
_entity_poly.pdbx_strand_id
1 'polypeptide(L)'
;AHVAAFASNRVSTGPIQRITGLDPALPLFSNREPSKRLDPTDAVLVDCIHTCGGYLGFYQPLCSIDFYPNGGTASQPGCHLDFTGACSHGRSYRYFSASLADTFTARSCASFDELRRRRCSGPTGIMGDRAKYSLPGLYYLETRDNYPYFKT
;
A
#
# COMPACT_ATOMS: atom_id res chain seq x y z
N ALA A 1 -7.53 -2.33 7.04
CA ALA A 1 -6.78 -3.46 6.45
C ALA A 1 -7.13 -4.79 7.12
N HIS A 2 -6.66 -5.08 8.34
CA HIS A 2 -6.78 -6.42 8.97
C HIS A 2 -8.22 -6.92 9.16
N VAL A 3 -9.19 -6.02 9.35
CA VAL A 3 -10.62 -6.41 9.41
C VAL A 3 -11.06 -7.08 8.10
N ALA A 4 -10.58 -6.63 6.94
CA ALA A 4 -10.93 -7.22 5.65
C ALA A 4 -10.37 -8.65 5.51
N ALA A 5 -9.14 -8.88 5.99
CA ALA A 5 -8.55 -10.21 6.07
C ALA A 5 -9.33 -11.15 6.99
N PHE A 6 -9.72 -10.68 8.18
CA PHE A 6 -10.54 -11.50 9.06
C PHE A 6 -11.93 -11.78 8.50
N ALA A 7 -12.50 -10.84 7.76
CA ALA A 7 -13.77 -11.04 7.08
C ALA A 7 -13.64 -12.08 5.94
N SER A 8 -12.59 -12.04 5.12
CA SER A 8 -12.39 -13.01 4.04
C SER A 8 -12.27 -14.44 4.56
N ASN A 9 -11.59 -14.62 5.70
CA ASN A 9 -11.47 -15.90 6.40
C ASN A 9 -12.82 -16.46 6.92
N ARG A 10 -13.91 -15.68 6.88
CA ARG A 10 -15.27 -16.14 7.23
C ARG A 10 -16.14 -16.41 6.02
N VAL A 11 -15.69 -16.11 4.81
CA VAL A 11 -16.44 -16.35 3.58
C VAL A 11 -16.22 -17.80 3.15
N SER A 12 -17.30 -18.57 3.04
CA SER A 12 -17.28 -20.00 2.69
C SER A 12 -17.73 -20.29 1.25
N THR A 13 -18.23 -19.27 0.52
CA THR A 13 -18.79 -19.41 -0.82
C THR A 13 -17.74 -19.34 -1.95
N GLY A 14 -16.46 -19.30 -1.60
CA GLY A 14 -15.34 -19.16 -2.54
C GLY A 14 -14.33 -18.09 -2.09
N PRO A 15 -13.20 -17.97 -2.81
CA PRO A 15 -12.17 -17.00 -2.45
C PRO A 15 -12.65 -15.56 -2.68
N ILE A 16 -12.24 -14.65 -1.81
CA ILE A 16 -12.39 -13.22 -2.06
C ILE A 16 -11.48 -12.83 -3.22
N GLN A 17 -12.02 -12.11 -4.21
CA GLN A 17 -11.25 -11.74 -5.40
C GLN A 17 -10.15 -10.72 -5.10
N ARG A 18 -10.43 -9.74 -4.23
CA ARG A 18 -9.47 -8.68 -3.92
C ARG A 18 -9.65 -8.11 -2.53
N ILE A 19 -8.53 -7.85 -1.86
CA ILE A 19 -8.45 -7.02 -0.66
C ILE A 19 -7.43 -5.91 -0.92
N THR A 20 -7.81 -4.66 -0.67
CA THR A 20 -6.86 -3.54 -0.70
C THR A 20 -6.55 -3.06 0.72
N GLY A 21 -5.28 -3.14 1.12
CA GLY A 21 -4.76 -2.65 2.38
C GLY A 21 -4.31 -1.19 2.29
N LEU A 22 -5.14 -0.27 2.77
CA LEU A 22 -4.79 1.15 2.87
C LEU A 22 -4.04 1.40 4.18
N ASP A 23 -2.73 1.58 4.08
CA ASP A 23 -1.74 1.73 5.16
C ASP A 23 -2.01 0.79 6.35
N PRO A 24 -1.84 -0.55 6.18
CA PRO A 24 -2.19 -1.52 7.21
C PRO A 24 -1.53 -1.21 8.55
N ALA A 25 -2.32 -1.21 9.64
CA ALA A 25 -1.87 -0.76 10.95
C ALA A 25 -0.71 -1.61 11.49
N LEU A 26 0.39 -0.98 11.90
CA LEU A 26 1.53 -1.65 12.51
C LEU A 26 1.30 -2.02 13.99
N PRO A 27 0.81 -1.10 14.87
CA PRO A 27 0.67 -1.39 16.29
C PRO A 27 -0.24 -2.60 16.53
N LEU A 28 0.17 -3.49 17.43
CA LEU A 28 -0.54 -4.73 17.81
C LEU A 28 -0.56 -5.83 16.72
N PHE A 29 -0.11 -5.55 15.50
CA PHE A 29 -0.08 -6.51 14.37
C PHE A 29 1.32 -6.92 13.93
N SER A 30 2.36 -6.10 14.15
CA SER A 30 3.73 -6.35 13.67
C SER A 30 4.32 -7.70 14.08
N ASN A 31 3.99 -8.18 15.28
CA ASN A 31 4.49 -9.42 15.85
C ASN A 31 3.45 -10.55 15.77
N ARG A 32 2.46 -10.41 14.90
CA ARG A 32 1.40 -11.40 14.72
C ARG A 32 1.72 -12.31 13.53
N GLU A 33 1.43 -13.58 13.74
CA GLU A 33 1.39 -14.61 12.70
C GLU A 33 0.53 -14.17 11.52
N PRO A 34 0.82 -14.61 10.28
CA PRO A 34 0.03 -14.33 9.08
C PRO A 34 -1.49 -14.45 9.28
N SER A 35 -1.95 -15.51 9.96
CA SER A 35 -3.38 -15.77 10.24
C SER A 35 -4.04 -14.76 11.20
N LYS A 36 -3.28 -13.85 11.80
CA LYS A 36 -3.74 -12.85 12.78
C LYS A 36 -3.49 -11.42 12.28
N ARG A 37 -3.30 -11.23 10.98
CA ARG A 37 -3.16 -9.92 10.33
C ARG A 37 -3.57 -10.05 8.85
N LEU A 38 -3.28 -9.02 8.07
CA LEU A 38 -3.42 -9.07 6.62
C LEU A 38 -2.22 -9.85 6.07
N ASP A 39 -2.49 -10.71 5.10
CA ASP A 39 -1.53 -11.59 4.45
C ASP A 39 -1.87 -11.77 2.96
N PRO A 40 -0.89 -12.02 2.07
CA PRO A 40 -1.17 -12.21 0.64
C PRO A 40 -2.13 -13.36 0.31
N THR A 41 -2.33 -14.30 1.24
CA THR A 41 -3.22 -15.45 1.06
C THR A 41 -4.70 -15.17 1.37
N ASP A 42 -5.03 -14.01 1.93
CA ASP A 42 -6.41 -13.67 2.35
C ASP A 42 -7.39 -13.44 1.18
N ALA A 43 -6.89 -13.29 -0.05
CA ALA A 43 -7.67 -13.10 -1.28
C ALA A 43 -6.87 -13.54 -2.52
N VAL A 44 -7.52 -13.63 -3.68
CA VAL A 44 -6.84 -13.87 -4.97
C VAL A 44 -5.83 -12.76 -5.29
N LEU A 45 -6.12 -11.52 -4.87
CA LEU A 45 -5.18 -10.41 -4.87
C LEU A 45 -5.26 -9.63 -3.57
N VAL A 46 -4.11 -9.43 -2.95
CA VAL A 46 -3.97 -8.49 -1.84
C VAL A 46 -3.00 -7.40 -2.27
N ASP A 47 -3.47 -6.17 -2.40
CA ASP A 47 -2.65 -5.02 -2.78
C ASP A 47 -2.64 -3.95 -1.70
N CYS A 48 -1.50 -3.33 -1.45
CA CYS A 48 -1.31 -2.42 -0.32
C CYS A 48 -0.70 -1.09 -0.72
N ILE A 49 -1.17 -0.01 -0.09
CA ILE A 49 -0.64 1.34 -0.25
C ILE A 49 -0.07 1.78 1.09
N HIS A 50 1.26 1.84 1.17
CA HIS A 50 2.00 2.25 2.36
C HIS A 50 2.27 3.74 2.33
N THR A 51 1.81 4.47 3.33
CA THR A 51 1.98 5.93 3.41
C THR A 51 2.44 6.41 4.78
N CYS A 52 2.44 5.56 5.80
CA CYS A 52 2.94 5.87 7.14
C CYS A 52 3.74 4.70 7.72
N GLY A 53 4.50 4.00 6.86
CA GLY A 53 5.27 2.82 7.19
C GLY A 53 6.30 3.06 8.29
N GLY A 54 6.31 2.16 9.27
CA GLY A 54 7.23 2.19 10.41
C GLY A 54 6.78 3.12 11.54
N TYR A 55 5.60 3.74 11.37
CA TYR A 55 5.01 4.63 12.36
C TYR A 55 3.60 4.18 12.73
N LEU A 56 2.58 4.52 11.93
CA LEU A 56 1.22 3.98 12.12
C LEU A 56 0.97 2.75 11.24
N GLY A 57 1.60 2.68 10.06
CA GLY A 57 1.46 1.60 9.09
C GLY A 57 2.65 0.64 9.05
N PHE A 58 2.45 -0.55 8.50
CA PHE A 58 3.55 -1.47 8.19
C PHE A 58 4.53 -0.84 7.20
N TYR A 59 5.84 -1.05 7.41
CA TYR A 59 6.85 -0.72 6.40
C TYR A 59 7.35 -1.92 5.64
N GLN A 60 7.44 -3.09 6.29
CA GLN A 60 7.76 -4.32 5.58
C GLN A 60 6.60 -4.70 4.64
N PRO A 61 6.91 -5.31 3.48
CA PRO A 61 5.90 -5.86 2.59
C PRO A 61 5.05 -6.92 3.30
N LEU A 62 3.73 -6.90 3.07
CA LEU A 62 2.82 -7.91 3.60
C LEU A 62 1.69 -8.29 2.64
N CYS A 63 1.76 -7.84 1.39
CA CYS A 63 0.72 -8.03 0.38
C CYS A 63 1.31 -8.68 -0.88
N SER A 64 0.47 -9.08 -1.83
CA SER A 64 0.95 -9.59 -3.13
C SER A 64 1.62 -8.47 -3.93
N ILE A 65 1.08 -7.26 -3.80
CA ILE A 65 1.61 -6.03 -4.39
C ILE A 65 1.68 -4.96 -3.29
N ASP A 66 2.85 -4.39 -3.06
CA ASP A 66 3.05 -3.34 -2.07
C ASP A 66 3.53 -2.07 -2.77
N PHE A 67 2.70 -1.02 -2.76
CA PHE A 67 3.00 0.30 -3.30
C PHE A 67 3.49 1.25 -2.21
N TYR A 68 4.58 1.97 -2.48
CA TYR A 68 5.25 2.88 -1.55
C TYR A 68 5.35 4.29 -2.15
N PRO A 69 4.23 5.03 -2.25
CA PRO A 69 4.24 6.43 -2.66
C PRO A 69 5.18 7.25 -1.79
N ASN A 70 6.10 7.96 -2.43
CA ASN A 70 7.13 8.80 -1.82
C ASN A 70 8.05 8.03 -0.84
N GLY A 71 8.18 6.72 -1.05
CA GLY A 71 8.94 5.81 -0.18
C GLY A 71 8.10 5.19 0.95
N GLY A 72 6.82 5.53 1.05
CA GLY A 72 5.85 4.90 1.94
C GLY A 72 6.04 5.11 3.44
N THR A 73 6.89 6.06 3.84
CA THR A 73 7.09 6.46 5.24
C THR A 73 6.17 7.62 5.62
N ALA A 74 6.15 7.97 6.92
CA ALA A 74 5.38 9.07 7.51
C ALA A 74 5.86 10.49 7.10
N SER A 75 6.33 10.66 5.87
CA SER A 75 6.80 11.92 5.28
C SER A 75 6.17 12.08 3.90
N GLN A 76 4.84 12.06 3.86
CA GLN A 76 4.10 12.25 2.61
C GLN A 76 4.06 13.74 2.22
N PRO A 77 4.11 14.08 0.93
CA PRO A 77 3.95 15.45 0.46
C PRO A 77 2.68 16.12 1.02
N GLY A 78 2.81 17.34 1.52
CA GLY A 78 1.73 18.12 2.15
C GLY A 78 1.37 17.72 3.57
N CYS A 79 2.03 16.70 4.14
CA CYS A 79 1.89 16.33 5.55
C CYS A 79 3.01 16.96 6.38
N HIS A 80 2.95 18.29 6.52
CA HIS A 80 3.78 19.06 7.45
C HIS A 80 3.38 18.77 8.91
N LEU A 81 4.21 19.15 9.90
CA LEU A 81 3.94 19.04 11.35
C LEU A 81 3.08 17.82 11.77
N ASP A 82 3.32 16.66 11.14
CA ASP A 82 2.48 15.46 11.23
C ASP A 82 2.92 14.59 12.41
N PHE A 83 2.98 15.19 13.60
CA PHE A 83 3.50 14.54 14.81
C PHE A 83 2.74 13.28 15.20
N THR A 84 1.47 13.17 14.82
CA THR A 84 0.63 11.99 15.07
C THR A 84 0.64 11.01 13.91
N GLY A 85 1.23 11.36 12.76
CA GLY A 85 1.22 10.55 11.54
C GLY A 85 -0.15 10.47 10.86
N ALA A 86 -1.17 11.14 11.39
CA ALA A 86 -2.54 11.04 10.90
C ALA A 86 -2.69 11.55 9.46
N CYS A 87 -1.92 12.57 9.06
CA CYS A 87 -1.96 13.05 7.68
C CYS A 87 -1.37 12.01 6.74
N SER A 88 -0.16 11.53 7.02
CA SER A 88 0.54 10.56 6.19
C SER A 88 -0.20 9.22 6.14
N HIS A 89 -0.75 8.75 7.26
CA HIS A 89 -1.60 7.56 7.32
C HIS A 89 -2.86 7.73 6.46
N GLY A 90 -3.49 8.90 6.53
CA GLY A 90 -4.66 9.24 5.73
C GLY A 90 -4.38 9.43 4.23
N ARG A 91 -3.13 9.49 3.78
CA ARG A 91 -2.82 9.56 2.35
C ARG A 91 -3.18 8.29 1.60
N SER A 92 -3.11 7.13 2.22
CA SER A 92 -3.41 5.85 1.57
C SER A 92 -4.80 5.83 0.94
N TYR A 93 -5.85 6.15 1.71
CA TYR A 93 -7.22 6.20 1.18
C TYR A 93 -7.45 7.39 0.23
N ARG A 94 -6.74 8.51 0.41
CA ARG A 94 -6.84 9.66 -0.50
C ARG A 94 -6.26 9.35 -1.87
N TYR A 95 -5.11 8.66 -1.93
CA TYR A 95 -4.52 8.20 -3.19
C TYR A 95 -5.38 7.12 -3.83
N PHE A 96 -5.91 6.16 -3.06
CA PHE A 96 -6.84 5.17 -3.61
C PHE A 96 -8.09 5.84 -4.20
N SER A 97 -8.70 6.78 -3.48
CA SER A 97 -9.86 7.52 -3.99
C SER A 97 -9.53 8.32 -5.25
N ALA A 98 -8.37 9.01 -5.30
CA ALA A 98 -7.93 9.72 -6.50
C ALA A 98 -7.71 8.75 -7.67
N SER A 99 -7.22 7.53 -7.43
CA SER A 99 -6.96 6.53 -8.48
C SER A 99 -8.19 6.07 -9.27
N LEU A 100 -9.39 6.37 -8.76
CA LEU A 100 -10.64 6.15 -9.51
C LEU A 100 -10.74 7.08 -10.72
N ALA A 101 -10.23 8.31 -10.59
CA ALA A 101 -10.29 9.31 -11.66
C ALA A 101 -9.18 9.11 -12.71
N ASP A 102 -7.96 8.79 -12.28
CA ASP A 102 -6.80 8.60 -13.17
C ASP A 102 -5.78 7.63 -12.58
N THR A 103 -4.64 7.42 -13.24
CA THR A 103 -3.67 6.38 -12.95
C THR A 103 -2.45 6.90 -12.18
N PHE A 104 -2.08 6.17 -11.13
CA PHE A 104 -0.80 6.32 -10.48
C PHE A 104 0.19 5.31 -11.03
N THR A 105 1.02 5.74 -11.98
CA THR A 105 2.09 4.89 -12.52
C THR A 105 3.20 4.74 -11.50
N ALA A 106 3.49 3.50 -11.12
CA ALA A 106 4.55 3.12 -10.21
C ALA A 106 5.57 2.24 -10.91
N ARG A 107 6.83 2.29 -10.47
CA ARG A 107 7.92 1.50 -11.02
C ARG A 107 8.30 0.39 -10.06
N SER A 108 8.43 -0.83 -10.57
CA SER A 108 8.76 -1.98 -9.75
C SER A 108 10.22 -1.93 -9.29
N CYS A 109 10.47 -2.44 -8.09
CA CYS A 109 11.78 -2.55 -7.47
C CYS A 109 12.13 -4.05 -7.37
N ALA A 110 13.37 -4.41 -7.68
CA ALA A 110 13.86 -5.78 -7.56
C ALA A 110 14.05 -6.21 -6.09
N SER A 111 14.21 -5.23 -5.18
CA SER A 111 14.33 -5.50 -3.76
C SER A 111 13.82 -4.34 -2.90
N PHE A 112 13.59 -4.64 -1.62
CA PHE A 112 13.23 -3.63 -0.63
C PHE A 112 14.36 -2.62 -0.37
N ASP A 113 15.63 -3.00 -0.56
CA ASP A 113 16.76 -2.06 -0.47
C ASP A 113 16.74 -1.05 -1.63
N GLU A 114 16.45 -1.50 -2.86
CA GLU A 114 16.28 -0.61 -4.02
C GLU A 114 15.12 0.37 -3.80
N LEU A 115 14.02 -0.11 -3.22
CA LEU A 115 12.88 0.71 -2.83
C LEU A 115 13.27 1.78 -1.80
N ARG A 116 13.95 1.37 -0.71
CA ARG A 116 14.43 2.29 0.33
C ARG A 116 15.37 3.35 -0.22
N ARG A 117 16.20 2.99 -1.19
CA ARG A 117 17.12 3.91 -1.88
C ARG A 117 16.46 4.72 -2.99
N ARG A 118 15.18 4.45 -3.30
CA ARG A 118 14.40 5.09 -4.38
C ARG A 118 15.05 4.93 -5.75
N ARG A 119 15.61 3.74 -6.02
CA ARG A 119 16.38 3.44 -7.24
C ARG A 119 15.68 2.45 -8.17
N CYS A 120 14.37 2.26 -8.00
CA CYS A 120 13.57 1.29 -8.72
C CYS A 120 13.67 1.48 -10.24
N SER A 121 14.02 0.41 -10.94
CA SER A 121 14.35 0.45 -12.38
C SER A 121 13.54 -0.55 -13.22
N GLY A 122 12.67 -1.33 -12.59
CA GLY A 122 11.88 -2.37 -13.26
C GLY A 122 10.68 -1.87 -14.07
N PRO A 123 9.82 -2.78 -14.56
CA PRO A 123 8.61 -2.44 -15.30
C PRO A 123 7.62 -1.58 -14.48
N THR A 124 6.69 -0.95 -15.19
CA THR A 124 5.65 -0.13 -14.58
C THR A 124 4.41 -0.93 -14.18
N GLY A 125 3.79 -0.51 -13.08
CA GLY A 125 2.50 -0.98 -12.59
C GLY A 125 1.59 0.20 -12.26
N ILE A 126 0.31 -0.06 -12.03
CA ILE A 126 -0.67 0.98 -11.68
C ILE A 126 -1.10 0.76 -10.22
N MET A 127 -0.90 1.78 -9.38
CA MET A 127 -1.38 1.78 -8.00
C MET A 127 -2.86 2.16 -7.94
N GLY A 128 -3.59 1.55 -6.99
CA GLY A 128 -4.98 1.88 -6.67
C GLY A 128 -6.00 0.99 -7.37
N ASP A 129 -7.16 1.54 -7.71
CA ASP A 129 -8.32 0.77 -8.20
C ASP A 129 -8.00 -0.11 -9.42
N ARG A 130 -7.13 0.35 -10.32
CA ARG A 130 -6.75 -0.39 -11.54
C ARG A 130 -5.54 -1.32 -11.37
N ALA A 131 -5.10 -1.61 -10.14
CA ALA A 131 -4.03 -2.56 -9.88
C ALA A 131 -4.37 -3.95 -10.45
N LYS A 132 -3.38 -4.61 -11.08
CA LYS A 132 -3.57 -5.88 -11.80
C LYS A 132 -2.92 -7.05 -11.08
N TYR A 133 -3.61 -8.19 -11.10
CA TYR A 133 -3.20 -9.47 -10.52
C TYR A 133 -1.85 -10.02 -11.01
N SER A 134 -1.45 -9.68 -12.24
CA SER A 134 -0.27 -10.29 -12.90
C SER A 134 1.07 -9.65 -12.54
N LEU A 135 1.09 -8.67 -11.64
CA LEU A 135 2.26 -7.83 -11.36
C LEU A 135 2.61 -7.80 -9.86
N PRO A 136 2.85 -8.95 -9.20
CA PRO A 136 3.27 -9.00 -7.80
C PRO A 136 4.62 -8.28 -7.58
N GLY A 137 4.83 -7.83 -6.35
CA GLY A 137 6.11 -7.24 -5.92
C GLY A 137 6.00 -5.83 -5.36
N LEU A 138 7.14 -5.15 -5.36
CA LEU A 138 7.32 -3.86 -4.69
C LEU A 138 7.32 -2.74 -5.71
N TYR A 139 6.58 -1.67 -5.44
CA TYR A 139 6.43 -0.56 -6.37
C TYR A 139 6.68 0.78 -5.67
N TYR A 140 7.52 1.60 -6.30
CA TYR A 140 7.76 2.97 -5.88
C TYR A 140 7.13 3.94 -6.87
N LEU A 141 6.62 5.04 -6.36
CA LEU A 141 6.13 6.17 -7.15
C LEU A 141 6.25 7.45 -6.34
N GLU A 142 6.09 8.58 -7.01
CA GLU A 142 5.99 9.88 -6.36
C GLU A 142 4.62 10.49 -6.59
N THR A 143 4.18 11.31 -5.64
CA THR A 143 2.92 12.04 -5.75
C THR A 143 3.15 13.54 -5.52
N ARG A 144 2.17 14.36 -5.88
CA ARG A 144 2.09 15.77 -5.43
C ARG A 144 1.54 15.85 -4.01
N ASP A 145 1.61 17.03 -3.41
CA ASP A 145 1.09 17.34 -2.07
C ASP A 145 -0.40 17.70 -2.04
N ASN A 146 -0.96 18.09 -3.18
CA ASN A 146 -2.36 18.47 -3.34
C ASN A 146 -3.11 17.56 -4.33
N TYR A 147 -4.43 17.44 -4.14
CA TYR A 147 -5.29 16.74 -5.08
C TYR A 147 -5.13 17.36 -6.48
N PRO A 148 -5.03 16.56 -7.55
CA PRO A 148 -5.32 15.11 -7.62
C PRO A 148 -4.13 14.18 -7.34
N TYR A 149 -3.02 14.70 -6.81
CA TYR A 149 -1.81 13.95 -6.40
C TYR A 149 -0.99 13.31 -7.53
N PHE A 150 -1.52 13.20 -8.75
CA PHE A 150 -0.81 12.62 -9.89
C PHE A 150 0.45 13.43 -10.24
N LYS A 151 1.54 12.71 -10.51
CA LYS A 151 2.74 13.23 -11.18
C LYS A 151 2.81 12.63 -12.58
N THR A 152 3.15 13.48 -13.54
CA THR A 152 3.49 13.10 -14.92
C THR A 152 4.85 12.44 -14.98
#